data_AF-A0A1S8N1V8-F1
#
_entry.id   AF-A0A1S8N1V8-F1
#
_cell.length_a   1.000
_cell.length_b   1.000
_cell.length_c   1.000
_cell.angle_alpha   90.00
_cell.angle_beta   90.00
_cell.angle_gamma   90.00
#
_symmetry.space_group_name_H-M   'P 1'
#
loop_
_entity.id
_entity.type
_entity.pdbx_description
1 polymer ?
#
loop_
_entity_poly.entity_id
_entity_poly.type
_entity_poly.pdbx_seq_one_letter_code
_entity_poly.pdbx_strand_id
1 'polypeptide(L)'
;MIYKNKIIIVKIVMILICIITINFFTKKNEYKANNNKILILCEESKEYEQEKNELNDFDILNKIDKNNLHLKGTTYFYLNNVTPFNDLSNLIDEINYLKQNGIKFFIEASPVFVNTNLKAMGRFAECLRYAQSNGGRVIMSFPIMNSKKANGDSINSDLIYNSVKLAFDNYTNYWVYPVGISVDESLIYKKELKNILECTNTLFLNSKYDSNYDIDDSTIKSYDNVIQKIDLDNYTKNSKNNLYAKRAIYIESNYDFEEFKKNVDKIIKKEISFTSNSDLSSYMKFDNEVKSNVNGVFFNNKNVTPQRFISEDEYKSAFDTNNNNREENQDKADLTASNKVLEILSLVSLIIFLVMLILSKNIERKRFFK
;
A
#
# COMPACT_ATOMS: atom_id res chain seq x y z
N MET A 1 -11.31 53.71 -35.09
CA MET A 1 -10.64 53.80 -33.77
C MET A 1 -11.00 52.63 -32.81
N ILE A 2 -11.43 51.46 -33.32
CA ILE A 2 -11.93 50.33 -32.49
C ILE A 2 -10.95 49.14 -32.42
N TYR A 3 -9.99 49.05 -33.36
CA TYR A 3 -9.06 47.91 -33.45
C TYR A 3 -7.81 48.01 -32.56
N LYS A 4 -7.40 49.22 -32.13
CA LYS A 4 -6.24 49.40 -31.24
C LYS A 4 -6.51 48.88 -29.81
N ASN A 5 -7.78 48.86 -29.38
CA ASN A 5 -8.15 48.41 -28.03
C ASN A 5 -8.07 46.88 -27.84
N LYS A 6 -8.33 46.06 -28.87
CA LYS A 6 -8.31 44.59 -28.71
C LYS A 6 -6.91 44.01 -28.51
N ILE A 7 -5.89 44.57 -29.16
CA ILE A 7 -4.48 44.14 -28.98
C ILE A 7 -3.92 44.56 -27.61
N ILE A 8 -4.39 45.69 -27.08
CA ILE A 8 -4.04 46.15 -25.74
C ILE A 8 -4.66 45.24 -24.69
N ILE A 9 -5.92 44.84 -24.86
CA ILE A 9 -6.63 43.94 -23.94
C ILE A 9 -5.94 42.57 -23.87
N VAL A 10 -5.55 41.98 -25.00
CA VAL A 10 -4.86 40.67 -25.01
C VAL A 10 -3.48 40.74 -24.34
N LYS A 11 -2.73 41.83 -24.54
CA LYS A 11 -1.45 42.04 -23.84
C LYS A 11 -1.62 42.23 -22.34
N ILE A 12 -2.66 42.95 -21.91
CA ILE A 12 -2.96 43.15 -20.48
C ILE A 12 -3.35 41.83 -19.82
N VAL A 13 -4.16 41.00 -20.47
CA VAL A 13 -4.56 39.68 -19.94
C VAL A 13 -3.35 38.75 -19.80
N MET A 14 -2.43 38.73 -20.77
CA MET A 14 -1.18 37.96 -20.68
C MET A 14 -0.26 38.44 -19.54
N ILE A 15 -0.14 39.75 -19.33
CA ILE A 15 0.65 40.31 -18.23
C ILE A 15 0.01 39.95 -16.88
N LEU A 16 -1.33 39.99 -16.78
CA LEU A 16 -2.04 39.63 -15.56
C LEU A 16 -1.85 38.14 -15.21
N ILE A 17 -1.89 37.25 -16.21
CA ILE A 17 -1.62 35.82 -16.03
C ILE A 17 -0.18 35.59 -15.55
N CYS A 18 0.81 36.31 -16.10
CA CYS A 18 2.20 36.23 -15.64
C CYS A 18 2.39 36.76 -14.21
N ILE A 19 1.70 37.82 -13.82
CA ILE A 19 1.77 38.36 -12.46
C ILE A 19 1.14 37.39 -11.45
N ILE A 20 0.03 36.73 -11.83
CA ILE A 20 -0.63 35.72 -10.99
C ILE A 20 0.27 34.50 -10.81
N THR A 21 0.94 34.01 -11.87
CA THR A 21 1.86 32.86 -11.74
C THR A 21 3.13 33.20 -10.96
N ILE A 22 3.66 34.43 -11.08
CA ILE A 22 4.81 34.88 -10.27
C ILE A 22 4.42 35.00 -8.78
N ASN A 23 3.26 35.60 -8.47
CA ASN A 23 2.78 35.71 -7.08
C ASN A 23 2.38 34.36 -6.46
N PHE A 24 1.98 33.39 -7.28
CA PHE A 24 1.70 32.03 -6.81
C PHE A 24 3.00 31.27 -6.46
N PHE A 25 4.11 31.57 -7.16
CA PHE A 25 5.42 30.96 -6.89
C PHE A 25 6.22 31.65 -5.78
N THR A 26 6.05 32.95 -5.54
CA THR A 26 6.78 33.67 -4.49
C THR A 26 6.16 33.55 -3.10
N LYS A 27 4.93 33.00 -2.96
CA LYS A 27 4.26 32.84 -1.67
C LYS A 27 4.65 31.57 -0.88
N LYS A 28 5.79 30.97 -1.20
CA LYS A 28 6.35 29.85 -0.44
C LYS A 28 7.82 30.13 -0.14
N ASN A 29 8.07 30.83 0.97
CA ASN A 29 9.20 30.69 1.89
C ASN A 29 9.51 32.02 2.60
N GLU A 30 8.85 32.26 3.73
CA GLU A 30 9.43 33.07 4.81
C GLU A 30 9.03 32.45 6.15
N TYR A 31 9.87 31.53 6.64
CA TYR A 31 9.96 31.25 8.07
C TYR A 31 11.26 31.84 8.58
N LYS A 32 11.13 32.93 9.34
CA LYS A 32 12.23 33.58 10.08
C LYS A 32 12.71 32.64 11.18
N ALA A 33 13.92 32.12 11.03
CA ALA A 33 14.67 31.54 12.14
C ALA A 33 15.26 32.67 12.99
N ASN A 34 14.85 32.74 14.26
CA ASN A 34 15.52 33.57 15.26
C ASN A 34 16.17 32.61 16.28
N ASN A 35 17.43 32.25 16.02
CA ASN A 35 18.25 31.52 16.97
C ASN A 35 18.74 32.50 18.03
N ASN A 36 18.40 32.26 19.30
CA ASN A 36 19.36 32.19 20.41
C ASN A 36 18.61 31.96 21.75
N LYS A 37 19.08 30.96 22.52
CA LYS A 37 18.70 30.56 23.90
C LYS A 37 17.57 29.57 24.16
N ILE A 38 17.18 28.72 23.20
CA ILE A 38 16.33 27.54 23.46
C ILE A 38 17.00 26.32 22.83
N LEU A 39 18.04 25.77 23.45
CA LEU A 39 18.70 24.58 22.90
C LEU A 39 19.18 23.56 23.94
N ILE A 40 18.80 23.72 25.21
CA ILE A 40 19.17 22.74 26.26
C ILE A 40 17.92 22.14 26.92
N LEU A 41 16.76 22.83 26.90
CA LEU A 41 15.51 22.30 27.47
C LEU A 41 14.67 21.47 26.48
N CYS A 42 14.93 21.58 25.17
CA CYS A 42 14.17 20.84 24.15
C CYS A 42 14.66 19.40 23.94
N GLU A 43 15.90 19.08 24.31
CA GLU A 43 16.41 17.71 24.19
C GLU A 43 15.90 16.86 25.35
N GLU A 44 16.02 17.35 26.59
CA GLU A 44 15.44 16.68 27.77
C GLU A 44 13.91 16.58 27.70
N SER A 45 13.20 17.61 27.20
CA SER A 45 11.74 17.52 27.06
C SER A 45 11.31 16.55 25.96
N LYS A 46 12.08 16.45 24.86
CA LYS A 46 11.81 15.47 23.80
C LYS A 46 12.11 14.05 24.26
N GLU A 47 13.19 13.85 25.00
CA GLU A 47 13.55 12.56 25.55
C GLU A 47 12.52 12.12 26.61
N TYR A 48 12.05 13.05 27.45
CA TYR A 48 10.98 12.78 28.42
C TYR A 48 9.60 12.55 27.77
N GLU A 49 9.25 13.29 26.71
CA GLU A 49 8.04 13.05 25.93
C GLU A 49 8.11 11.71 25.16
N GLN A 50 9.28 11.36 24.62
CA GLN A 50 9.52 10.07 23.98
C GLN A 50 9.39 8.92 24.98
N GLU A 51 10.04 9.01 26.14
CA GLU A 51 9.98 7.98 27.19
C GLU A 51 8.55 7.80 27.73
N LYS A 52 7.81 8.90 27.90
CA LYS A 52 6.40 8.86 28.32
C LYS A 52 5.48 8.26 27.26
N ASN A 53 5.72 8.56 25.98
CA ASN A 53 4.97 7.97 24.88
C ASN A 53 5.29 6.46 24.75
N GLU A 54 6.56 6.07 24.89
CA GLU A 54 6.99 4.67 24.87
C GLU A 54 6.38 3.85 26.02
N LEU A 55 6.29 4.40 27.23
CA LEU A 55 5.63 3.76 28.37
C LEU A 55 4.12 3.61 28.17
N ASN A 56 3.45 4.64 27.63
CA ASN A 56 2.03 4.55 27.29
C ASN A 56 1.78 3.51 26.19
N ASP A 57 2.58 3.52 25.12
CA ASP A 57 2.48 2.56 24.03
C ASP A 57 2.68 1.13 24.56
N PHE A 58 3.66 0.90 25.44
CA PHE A 58 3.87 -0.40 26.08
C PHE A 58 2.67 -0.91 26.86
N ASP A 59 2.06 -0.06 27.69
CA ASP A 59 0.89 -0.43 28.48
C ASP A 59 -0.32 -0.74 27.59
N ILE A 60 -0.51 0.02 26.51
CA ILE A 60 -1.56 -0.22 25.52
C ILE A 60 -1.32 -1.55 24.79
N LEU A 61 -0.09 -1.83 24.39
CA LEU A 61 0.27 -3.08 23.72
C LEU A 61 0.10 -4.30 24.62
N ASN A 62 0.37 -4.17 25.92
CA ASN A 62 0.08 -5.22 26.89
C ASN A 62 -1.42 -5.51 27.03
N LYS A 63 -2.28 -4.49 26.85
CA LYS A 63 -3.74 -4.70 26.78
C LYS A 63 -4.18 -5.36 25.46
N ILE A 64 -3.50 -5.05 24.35
CA ILE A 64 -3.86 -5.57 23.02
C ILE A 64 -3.32 -6.98 22.78
N ASP A 65 -2.10 -7.35 23.19
CA ASP A 65 -1.59 -8.70 22.97
C ASP A 65 -1.80 -9.58 24.20
N LYS A 66 -2.66 -10.61 24.07
CA LYS A 66 -2.93 -11.56 25.17
C LYS A 66 -1.68 -12.29 25.67
N ASN A 67 -0.64 -12.40 24.85
CA ASN A 67 0.52 -13.25 25.08
C ASN A 67 1.79 -12.44 25.42
N ASN A 68 1.67 -11.14 25.72
CA ASN A 68 2.82 -10.23 25.87
C ASN A 68 3.68 -10.47 27.13
N LEU A 69 3.21 -11.25 28.11
CA LEU A 69 3.93 -11.52 29.35
C LEU A 69 4.83 -12.77 29.20
N HIS A 70 6.14 -12.55 29.13
CA HIS A 70 7.24 -13.54 29.30
C HIS A 70 7.69 -14.39 28.09
N LEU A 71 7.72 -13.85 26.86
CA LEU A 71 8.30 -14.57 25.71
C LEU A 71 9.62 -13.97 25.24
N LYS A 72 10.59 -14.85 24.93
CA LYS A 72 11.76 -14.53 24.10
C LYS A 72 11.24 -13.94 22.78
N GLY A 73 11.59 -12.68 22.48
CA GLY A 73 10.99 -11.96 21.36
C GLY A 73 11.09 -12.72 20.03
N THR A 74 9.99 -12.80 19.28
CA THR A 74 9.92 -13.46 17.98
C THR A 74 10.03 -12.44 16.87
N THR A 75 10.88 -12.70 15.89
CA THR A 75 11.15 -11.81 14.77
C THR A 75 10.78 -12.50 13.47
N TYR A 76 10.02 -11.85 12.60
CA TYR A 76 9.63 -12.36 11.28
C TYR A 76 10.25 -11.50 10.17
N PHE A 77 10.48 -12.10 9.00
CA PHE A 77 10.79 -11.36 7.78
C PHE A 77 9.48 -10.95 7.09
N TYR A 78 9.43 -9.72 6.58
CA TYR A 78 8.24 -9.15 5.98
C TYR A 78 8.55 -8.40 4.69
N LEU A 79 7.89 -8.77 3.60
CA LEU A 79 7.95 -8.06 2.33
C LEU A 79 6.78 -7.08 2.25
N ASN A 80 7.08 -5.79 2.33
CA ASN A 80 6.10 -4.72 2.49
C ASN A 80 5.60 -4.18 1.15
N ASN A 81 4.36 -3.69 1.17
CA ASN A 81 3.77 -2.88 0.09
C ASN A 81 3.78 -3.54 -1.31
N VAL A 82 3.42 -4.82 -1.39
CA VAL A 82 3.31 -5.52 -2.66
C VAL A 82 1.98 -5.19 -3.33
N THR A 83 2.04 -4.74 -4.57
CA THR A 83 0.91 -4.27 -5.36
C THR A 83 0.91 -4.92 -6.74
N PRO A 84 -0.23 -4.94 -7.45
CA PRO A 84 -0.27 -5.35 -8.85
C PRO A 84 0.60 -4.50 -9.80
N PHE A 85 1.10 -3.34 -9.34
CA PHE A 85 1.92 -2.40 -10.12
C PHE A 85 3.41 -2.59 -9.92
N ASN A 86 3.85 -3.45 -9.00
CA ASN A 86 5.26 -3.80 -8.88
C ASN A 86 5.74 -4.48 -10.16
N ASP A 87 7.06 -4.43 -10.39
CA ASP A 87 7.67 -5.33 -11.36
C ASP A 87 7.58 -6.76 -10.80
N LEU A 88 6.59 -7.51 -11.30
CA LEU A 88 6.34 -8.87 -10.83
C LEU A 88 7.50 -9.81 -11.14
N SER A 89 8.35 -9.51 -12.13
CA SER A 89 9.55 -10.31 -12.40
C SER A 89 10.59 -10.07 -11.29
N ASN A 90 10.82 -8.80 -10.94
CA ASN A 90 11.69 -8.43 -9.82
C ASN A 90 11.23 -9.07 -8.51
N LEU A 91 9.92 -9.05 -8.24
CA LEU A 91 9.32 -9.70 -7.07
C LEU A 91 9.57 -11.22 -7.04
N ILE A 92 9.52 -11.90 -8.19
CA ILE A 92 9.85 -13.33 -8.28
C ILE A 92 11.33 -13.57 -7.95
N ASP A 93 12.23 -12.69 -8.41
CA ASP A 93 13.66 -12.77 -8.09
C ASP A 93 13.91 -12.55 -6.59
N GLU A 94 13.21 -11.59 -5.96
CA GLU A 94 13.24 -11.37 -4.50
C GLU A 94 12.79 -12.63 -3.74
N ILE A 95 11.67 -13.25 -4.15
CA ILE A 95 11.16 -14.49 -3.55
C ILE A 95 12.17 -15.64 -3.71
N ASN A 96 12.78 -15.76 -4.89
CA ASN A 96 13.82 -16.75 -5.16
C ASN A 96 15.03 -16.55 -4.25
N TYR A 97 15.44 -15.30 -4.02
CA TYR A 97 16.54 -14.99 -3.13
C TYR A 97 16.24 -15.36 -1.67
N LEU A 98 15.04 -15.05 -1.18
CA LEU A 98 14.61 -15.46 0.16
C LEU A 98 14.57 -16.99 0.30
N LYS A 99 14.03 -17.69 -0.71
CA LYS A 99 13.99 -19.15 -0.77
C LYS A 99 15.39 -19.77 -0.72
N GLN A 100 16.33 -19.28 -1.52
CA GLN A 100 17.71 -19.76 -1.57
C GLN A 100 18.41 -19.61 -0.21
N ASN A 101 18.08 -18.56 0.54
CA ASN A 101 18.59 -18.32 1.88
C ASN A 101 17.76 -18.99 3.00
N GLY A 102 16.75 -19.80 2.65
CA GLY A 102 15.90 -20.50 3.61
C GLY A 102 14.99 -19.59 4.45
N ILE A 103 14.80 -18.32 4.04
CA ILE A 103 14.02 -17.34 4.79
C ILE A 103 12.53 -17.52 4.48
N LYS A 104 11.74 -17.88 5.50
CA LYS A 104 10.27 -17.83 5.44
C LYS A 104 9.80 -16.41 5.74
N PHE A 105 8.77 -15.96 5.05
CA PHE A 105 8.39 -14.55 5.07
C PHE A 105 6.88 -14.34 5.05
N PHE A 106 6.45 -13.20 5.55
CA PHE A 106 5.13 -12.64 5.24
C PHE A 106 5.25 -11.71 4.04
N ILE A 107 4.21 -11.64 3.21
CA ILE A 107 4.14 -10.75 2.05
C ILE A 107 2.84 -9.94 2.12
N GLU A 108 2.96 -8.62 2.15
CA GLU A 108 1.81 -7.71 2.21
C GLU A 108 1.25 -7.46 0.83
N ALA A 109 0.04 -7.95 0.57
CA ALA A 109 -0.66 -7.70 -0.68
C ALA A 109 -1.66 -6.55 -0.51
N SER A 110 -1.55 -5.54 -1.39
CA SER A 110 -2.50 -4.44 -1.47
C SER A 110 -3.87 -4.92 -1.96
N PRO A 111 -4.96 -4.55 -1.27
CA PRO A 111 -6.28 -5.07 -1.58
C PRO A 111 -6.73 -4.66 -2.99
N VAL A 112 -7.29 -5.62 -3.73
CA VAL A 112 -7.82 -5.41 -5.08
C VAL A 112 -9.34 -5.47 -5.03
N PHE A 113 -10.00 -4.33 -5.25
CA PHE A 113 -11.47 -4.20 -5.10
C PHE A 113 -12.25 -4.31 -6.41
N VAL A 114 -11.63 -3.90 -7.52
CA VAL A 114 -12.28 -3.83 -8.83
C VAL A 114 -11.36 -4.46 -9.87
N ASN A 115 -11.89 -4.73 -11.06
CA ASN A 115 -11.11 -5.24 -12.19
C ASN A 115 -10.45 -6.61 -11.93
N THR A 116 -11.11 -7.43 -11.13
CA THR A 116 -10.63 -8.77 -10.73
C THR A 116 -10.49 -9.71 -11.91
N ASN A 117 -11.32 -9.56 -12.94
CA ASN A 117 -11.26 -10.38 -14.15
C ASN A 117 -10.18 -9.93 -15.15
N LEU A 118 -9.35 -8.92 -14.82
CA LEU A 118 -8.27 -8.49 -15.70
C LEU A 118 -7.06 -9.43 -15.63
N LYS A 119 -6.35 -9.55 -16.75
CA LYS A 119 -5.06 -10.26 -16.85
C LYS A 119 -4.04 -9.79 -15.80
N ALA A 120 -4.11 -8.51 -15.38
CA ALA A 120 -3.24 -7.97 -14.34
C ALA A 120 -3.48 -8.62 -12.97
N MET A 121 -4.75 -8.86 -12.59
CA MET A 121 -5.07 -9.55 -11.33
C MET A 121 -4.61 -11.00 -11.38
N GLY A 122 -4.84 -11.72 -12.49
CA GLY A 122 -4.34 -13.08 -12.67
C GLY A 122 -2.83 -13.19 -12.50
N ARG A 123 -2.06 -12.31 -13.17
CA ARG A 123 -0.59 -12.24 -13.03
C ARG A 123 -0.13 -11.91 -11.61
N PHE A 124 -0.82 -10.98 -10.96
CA PHE A 124 -0.48 -10.62 -9.58
C PHE A 124 -0.76 -11.79 -8.62
N ALA A 125 -1.92 -12.42 -8.74
CA ALA A 125 -2.28 -13.58 -7.95
C ALA A 125 -1.37 -14.77 -8.22
N GLU A 126 -0.94 -14.99 -9.46
CA GLU A 126 0.08 -15.99 -9.80
C GLU A 126 1.38 -15.76 -9.04
N CYS A 127 1.87 -14.52 -8.97
CA CYS A 127 3.06 -14.18 -8.19
C CYS A 127 2.85 -14.43 -6.68
N LEU A 128 1.67 -14.10 -6.14
CA LEU A 128 1.34 -14.42 -4.75
C LEU A 128 1.25 -15.95 -4.51
N ARG A 129 0.68 -16.73 -5.43
CA ARG A 129 0.69 -18.20 -5.37
C ARG A 129 2.12 -18.74 -5.40
N TYR A 130 2.98 -18.15 -6.23
CA TYR A 130 4.41 -18.45 -6.25
C TYR A 130 5.05 -18.20 -4.88
N ALA A 131 4.80 -17.02 -4.28
CA ALA A 131 5.26 -16.71 -2.93
C ALA A 131 4.80 -17.76 -1.91
N GLN A 132 3.50 -18.09 -1.88
CA GLN A 132 2.94 -19.09 -0.95
C GLN A 132 3.61 -20.46 -1.09
N SER A 133 3.87 -20.90 -2.32
CA SER A 133 4.56 -22.18 -2.60
C SER A 133 6.04 -22.19 -2.24
N ASN A 134 6.65 -21.01 -2.06
CA ASN A 134 8.07 -20.86 -1.73
C ASN A 134 8.30 -20.36 -0.30
N GLY A 135 7.32 -20.52 0.59
CA GLY A 135 7.45 -20.23 2.02
C GLY A 135 6.91 -18.87 2.46
N GLY A 136 6.20 -18.18 1.57
CA GLY A 136 5.44 -16.97 1.89
C GLY A 136 4.11 -17.25 2.59
N ARG A 137 3.63 -16.28 3.36
CA ARG A 137 2.26 -16.19 3.87
C ARG A 137 1.71 -14.81 3.54
N VAL A 138 0.54 -14.76 2.92
CA VAL A 138 -0.04 -13.50 2.43
C VAL A 138 -0.72 -12.78 3.59
N ILE A 139 -0.38 -11.51 3.77
CA ILE A 139 -1.04 -10.58 4.67
C ILE A 139 -1.77 -9.57 3.81
N MET A 140 -3.04 -9.31 4.09
CA MET A 140 -3.80 -8.34 3.32
C MET A 140 -3.61 -6.95 3.93
N SER A 141 -3.24 -5.96 3.14
CA SER A 141 -3.18 -4.58 3.61
C SER A 141 -4.60 -4.03 3.85
N PHE A 142 -4.76 -3.23 4.91
CA PHE A 142 -6.00 -2.54 5.20
C PHE A 142 -6.25 -1.46 4.14
N PRO A 143 -7.50 -1.29 3.64
CA PRO A 143 -7.81 -0.26 2.66
C PRO A 143 -7.40 1.13 3.13
N ILE A 144 -6.83 1.92 2.21
CA ILE A 144 -6.51 3.33 2.47
C ILE A 144 -7.81 4.09 2.77
N MET A 145 -7.88 4.67 3.97
CA MET A 145 -9.01 5.50 4.39
C MET A 145 -8.76 6.96 4.00
N ASN A 146 -9.46 7.45 2.97
CA ASN A 146 -9.48 8.88 2.67
C ASN A 146 -10.37 9.61 3.67
N SER A 147 -9.78 10.14 4.75
CA SER A 147 -10.48 10.91 5.80
C SER A 147 -10.96 12.30 5.36
N LYS A 148 -10.72 12.70 4.10
CA LYS A 148 -11.08 14.02 3.58
C LYS A 148 -12.37 13.98 2.76
N LYS A 149 -13.51 13.91 3.44
CA LYS A 149 -14.73 14.57 2.95
C LYS A 149 -14.85 15.91 3.67
N ALA A 150 -15.10 16.98 2.92
CA ALA A 150 -15.13 18.36 3.39
C ALA A 150 -16.20 18.68 4.46
N ASN A 151 -16.99 17.68 4.89
CA ASN A 151 -18.18 17.87 5.70
C ASN A 151 -18.13 17.14 7.07
N GLY A 152 -16.99 16.58 7.48
CA GLY A 152 -16.88 15.95 8.82
C GLY A 152 -17.65 14.64 8.99
N ASP A 153 -18.03 13.96 7.89
CA ASP A 153 -18.72 12.68 7.97
C ASP A 153 -17.84 11.59 8.62
N SER A 154 -18.47 10.81 9.50
CA SER A 154 -17.90 9.65 10.17
C SER A 154 -17.38 8.59 9.20
N ILE A 155 -16.44 7.79 9.67
CA ILE A 155 -15.95 6.59 8.98
C ILE A 155 -17.14 5.72 8.58
N ASN A 156 -17.30 5.44 7.29
CA ASN A 156 -18.33 4.51 6.82
C ASN A 156 -17.81 3.08 6.97
N SER A 157 -18.02 2.50 8.15
CA SER A 157 -17.57 1.17 8.53
C SER A 157 -18.16 0.07 7.65
N ASP A 158 -19.41 0.18 7.19
CA ASP A 158 -20.00 -0.81 6.29
C ASP A 158 -19.32 -0.86 4.92
N LEU A 159 -18.99 0.31 4.35
CA LEU A 159 -18.23 0.38 3.09
C LEU A 159 -16.84 -0.25 3.26
N ILE A 160 -16.17 0.01 4.38
CA ILE A 160 -14.83 -0.55 4.65
C ILE A 160 -14.93 -2.06 4.85
N TYR A 161 -15.88 -2.53 5.65
CA TYR A 161 -16.13 -3.95 5.86
C TYR A 161 -16.34 -4.68 4.54
N ASN A 162 -17.24 -4.17 3.69
CA ASN A 162 -17.50 -4.76 2.38
C ASN A 162 -16.27 -4.72 1.47
N SER A 163 -15.42 -3.69 1.57
CA SER A 163 -14.18 -3.60 0.79
C SER A 163 -13.15 -4.64 1.24
N VAL A 164 -12.95 -4.80 2.55
CA VAL A 164 -12.03 -5.81 3.12
C VAL A 164 -12.54 -7.22 2.79
N LYS A 165 -13.84 -7.47 2.96
CA LYS A 165 -14.48 -8.74 2.58
C LYS A 165 -14.30 -9.03 1.09
N LEU A 166 -14.58 -8.06 0.22
CA LEU A 166 -14.43 -8.22 -1.23
C LEU A 166 -12.98 -8.52 -1.62
N ALA A 167 -11.99 -7.85 -1.02
CA ALA A 167 -10.59 -8.14 -1.26
C ALA A 167 -10.20 -9.56 -0.82
N PHE A 168 -10.69 -10.01 0.34
CA PHE A 168 -10.50 -11.38 0.81
C PHE A 168 -11.13 -12.41 -0.12
N ASP A 169 -12.38 -12.18 -0.55
CA ASP A 169 -13.09 -13.05 -1.49
C ASP A 169 -12.35 -13.08 -2.84
N ASN A 170 -11.85 -11.95 -3.33
CA ASN A 170 -11.06 -11.87 -4.55
C ASN A 170 -9.78 -12.71 -4.46
N TYR A 171 -9.02 -12.61 -3.37
CA TYR A 171 -7.81 -13.42 -3.21
C TYR A 171 -8.12 -14.91 -3.14
N THR A 172 -9.10 -15.30 -2.32
CA THR A 172 -9.44 -16.72 -2.11
C THR A 172 -9.99 -17.36 -3.39
N ASN A 173 -10.74 -16.61 -4.21
CA ASN A 173 -11.16 -17.05 -5.54
C ASN A 173 -9.95 -17.38 -6.45
N TYR A 174 -8.86 -16.63 -6.34
CA TYR A 174 -7.60 -16.86 -7.05
C TYR A 174 -6.63 -17.83 -6.36
N TRP A 175 -7.09 -18.59 -5.35
CA TRP A 175 -6.29 -19.50 -4.52
C TRP A 175 -5.09 -18.81 -3.82
N VAL A 176 -5.27 -17.54 -3.50
CA VAL A 176 -4.43 -16.77 -2.61
C VAL A 176 -5.16 -16.70 -1.27
N TYR A 177 -4.49 -17.07 -0.19
CA TYR A 177 -5.12 -17.29 1.12
C TYR A 177 -4.51 -16.33 2.15
N PRO A 178 -5.07 -15.12 2.33
CA PRO A 178 -4.62 -14.18 3.34
C PRO A 178 -4.82 -14.74 4.75
N VAL A 179 -3.84 -14.56 5.62
CA VAL A 179 -3.82 -15.15 6.97
C VAL A 179 -3.80 -14.10 8.10
N GLY A 180 -3.97 -12.83 7.75
CA GLY A 180 -3.95 -11.71 8.67
C GLY A 180 -4.06 -10.36 7.94
N ILE A 181 -4.08 -9.28 8.70
CA ILE A 181 -4.22 -7.91 8.19
C ILE A 181 -3.00 -7.07 8.58
N SER A 182 -2.54 -6.22 7.66
CA SER A 182 -1.62 -5.11 7.95
C SER A 182 -2.43 -3.83 8.07
N VAL A 183 -2.32 -3.11 9.19
CA VAL A 183 -3.16 -1.95 9.51
C VAL A 183 -2.34 -0.86 10.21
N ASP A 184 -2.70 0.39 9.97
CA ASP A 184 -2.15 1.50 10.74
C ASP A 184 -2.59 1.42 12.21
N GLU A 185 -1.66 1.56 13.13
CA GLU A 185 -1.91 1.46 14.57
C GLU A 185 -3.00 2.44 15.04
N SER A 186 -3.07 3.63 14.45
CA SER A 186 -4.15 4.60 14.72
C SER A 186 -5.58 4.08 14.51
N LEU A 187 -5.75 3.04 13.67
CA LEU A 187 -7.06 2.53 13.27
C LEU A 187 -7.56 1.46 14.22
N ILE A 188 -6.69 0.78 14.97
CA ILE A 188 -7.10 -0.32 15.87
C ILE A 188 -7.90 0.17 17.08
N TYR A 189 -7.76 1.46 17.42
CA TYR A 189 -8.49 2.11 18.51
C TYR A 189 -9.88 2.63 18.11
N LYS A 190 -10.21 2.60 16.82
CA LYS A 190 -11.47 3.18 16.32
C LYS A 190 -12.63 2.20 16.50
N LYS A 191 -13.60 2.59 17.34
CA LYS A 191 -14.79 1.79 17.66
C LYS A 191 -15.53 1.32 16.41
N GLU A 192 -15.62 2.17 15.39
CA GLU A 192 -16.33 1.90 14.14
C GLU A 192 -15.66 0.77 13.33
N LEU A 193 -14.37 0.51 13.55
CA LEU A 193 -13.62 -0.53 12.82
C LEU A 193 -13.57 -1.87 13.56
N LYS A 194 -14.14 -1.95 14.77
CA LYS A 194 -14.07 -3.16 15.61
C LYS A 194 -14.54 -4.41 14.87
N ASN A 195 -15.73 -4.38 14.27
CA ASN A 195 -16.29 -5.51 13.53
C ASN A 195 -15.42 -5.97 12.35
N ILE A 196 -14.69 -5.04 11.72
CA ILE A 196 -13.78 -5.32 10.61
C ILE A 196 -12.52 -5.99 11.13
N LEU A 197 -11.91 -5.46 12.19
CA LEU A 197 -10.67 -6.00 12.76
C LEU A 197 -10.89 -7.36 13.44
N GLU A 198 -12.11 -7.65 13.90
CA GLU A 198 -12.48 -8.95 14.48
C GLU A 198 -12.50 -10.11 13.48
N CYS A 199 -12.40 -9.84 12.17
CA CYS A 199 -12.28 -10.90 11.16
C CYS A 199 -10.96 -11.69 11.28
N THR A 200 -9.96 -11.19 12.00
CA THR A 200 -8.63 -11.82 12.15
C THR A 200 -8.20 -11.82 13.62
N ASN A 201 -7.33 -12.77 13.99
CA ASN A 201 -6.58 -12.71 15.26
C ASN A 201 -5.13 -12.23 15.10
N THR A 202 -4.71 -11.93 13.86
CA THR A 202 -3.36 -11.50 13.52
C THR A 202 -3.36 -10.14 12.83
N LEU A 203 -2.67 -9.19 13.47
CA LEU A 203 -2.47 -7.83 13.00
C LEU A 203 -0.97 -7.52 12.87
N PHE A 204 -0.59 -6.96 11.73
CA PHE A 204 0.71 -6.32 11.51
C PHE A 204 0.52 -4.81 11.58
N LEU A 205 1.20 -4.15 12.51
CA LEU A 205 1.00 -2.73 12.76
C LEU A 205 1.99 -1.87 11.97
N ASN A 206 1.49 -0.92 11.20
CA ASN A 206 2.26 0.23 10.77
C ASN A 206 2.27 1.24 11.91
N SER A 207 3.39 1.36 12.62
CA SER A 207 3.54 2.44 13.59
C SER A 207 4.07 3.67 12.86
N LYS A 208 3.42 4.81 13.09
CA LYS A 208 3.98 6.12 12.76
C LYS A 208 4.23 6.78 14.11
N TYR A 209 5.51 7.00 14.41
CA TYR A 209 6.07 7.51 15.68
C TYR A 209 5.50 8.87 16.18
N ASP A 210 4.47 9.43 15.56
CA ASP A 210 4.16 10.86 15.67
C ASP A 210 2.67 11.15 15.79
N SER A 211 1.90 10.26 16.41
CA SER A 211 0.46 10.47 16.54
C SER A 211 -0.02 10.21 17.97
N ASN A 212 -0.38 11.29 18.66
CA ASN A 212 -1.26 11.23 19.82
C ASN A 212 -2.59 10.60 19.38
N TYR A 213 -2.79 9.33 19.75
CA TYR A 213 -4.03 8.62 19.48
C TYR A 213 -5.06 8.97 20.56
N ASP A 214 -6.28 9.29 20.12
CA ASP A 214 -7.42 9.36 21.03
C ASP A 214 -7.87 7.92 21.32
N ILE A 215 -7.37 7.37 22.42
CA ILE A 215 -7.56 5.97 22.78
C ILE A 215 -8.85 5.85 23.59
N ASP A 216 -9.87 5.27 22.98
CA ASP A 216 -11.05 4.82 23.71
C ASP A 216 -10.75 3.42 24.30
N ASP A 217 -10.38 3.38 25.59
CA ASP A 217 -10.01 2.14 26.31
C ASP A 217 -11.12 1.06 26.23
N SER A 218 -12.38 1.45 25.93
CA SER A 218 -13.51 0.52 25.75
C SER A 218 -13.50 -0.24 24.41
N THR A 219 -12.66 0.16 23.45
CA THR A 219 -12.54 -0.47 22.11
C THR A 219 -11.40 -1.47 22.03
N ILE A 220 -10.48 -1.45 23.00
CA ILE A 220 -9.26 -2.27 23.01
C ILE A 220 -9.65 -3.74 23.21
N LYS A 221 -9.69 -4.47 22.10
CA LYS A 221 -9.79 -5.93 22.11
C LYS A 221 -8.38 -6.51 22.13
N SER A 222 -8.21 -7.55 22.93
CA SER A 222 -6.98 -8.32 22.92
C SER A 222 -6.96 -9.28 21.71
N TYR A 223 -5.93 -9.18 20.87
CA TYR A 223 -5.63 -10.08 19.76
C TYR A 223 -4.58 -11.11 20.19
N ASP A 224 -4.54 -12.25 19.50
CA ASP A 224 -3.57 -13.31 19.82
C ASP A 224 -2.18 -12.98 19.26
N ASN A 225 -2.15 -12.26 18.12
CA ASN A 225 -0.92 -11.89 17.43
C ASN A 225 -0.95 -10.41 17.01
N VAL A 226 -0.27 -9.56 17.78
CA VAL A 226 0.04 -8.19 17.37
C VAL A 226 1.52 -8.09 17.06
N ILE A 227 1.86 -7.75 15.82
CA ILE A 227 3.23 -7.81 15.31
C ILE A 227 3.62 -6.43 14.82
N GLN A 228 4.59 -5.80 15.47
CA GLN A 228 5.07 -4.50 15.04
C GLN A 228 5.96 -4.61 13.81
N LYS A 229 5.64 -3.85 12.76
CA LYS A 229 6.55 -3.70 11.62
C LYS A 229 7.63 -2.69 11.97
N ILE A 230 8.88 -3.08 11.76
CA ILE A 230 10.07 -2.28 12.08
C ILE A 230 10.96 -2.25 10.85
N ASP A 231 11.39 -1.05 10.46
CA ASP A 231 12.37 -0.88 9.41
C ASP A 231 13.73 -1.50 9.82
N LEU A 232 14.48 -2.01 8.84
CA LEU A 232 15.77 -2.65 9.09
C LEU A 232 16.77 -1.74 9.79
N ASP A 233 16.85 -0.46 9.40
CA ASP A 233 17.81 0.46 10.02
C ASP A 233 17.39 0.79 11.46
N ASN A 234 16.09 0.95 11.73
CA ASN A 234 15.58 1.15 13.10
C ASN A 234 15.86 -0.08 13.97
N TYR A 235 15.54 -1.28 13.48
CA TYR A 235 15.79 -2.54 14.20
C TYR A 235 17.25 -2.68 14.62
N THR A 236 18.17 -2.29 13.75
CA THR A 236 19.60 -2.44 14.01
C THR A 236 20.20 -1.37 14.91
N LYS A 237 19.62 -0.16 14.95
CA LYS A 237 20.08 0.93 15.83
C LYS A 237 19.51 0.82 17.24
N ASN A 238 18.25 0.39 17.36
CA ASN A 238 17.47 0.47 18.61
C ASN A 238 17.08 -0.90 19.19
N SER A 239 17.86 -1.96 18.93
CA SER A 239 17.46 -3.35 19.29
C SER A 239 17.17 -3.57 20.77
N LYS A 240 17.74 -2.76 21.67
CA LYS A 240 17.57 -2.83 23.13
C LYS A 240 16.30 -2.16 23.67
N ASN A 241 15.65 -1.28 22.90
CA ASN A 241 14.47 -0.51 23.34
C ASN A 241 13.17 -1.00 22.68
N ASN A 242 13.20 -2.12 21.96
CA ASN A 242 11.99 -2.63 21.31
C ASN A 242 11.10 -3.40 22.29
N LEU A 243 10.08 -2.69 22.76
CA LEU A 243 9.07 -3.10 23.75
C LEU A 243 8.14 -4.23 23.25
N TYR A 244 8.11 -4.52 21.95
CA TYR A 244 7.22 -5.51 21.34
C TYR A 244 7.77 -6.94 21.42
N ALA A 245 6.98 -7.87 21.97
CA ALA A 245 7.33 -9.30 22.01
C ALA A 245 7.37 -9.92 20.60
N LYS A 246 6.46 -9.53 19.69
CA LYS A 246 6.44 -9.99 18.30
C LYS A 246 6.73 -8.83 17.34
N ARG A 247 7.65 -9.04 16.41
CA ARG A 247 8.10 -8.00 15.47
C ARG A 247 8.33 -8.57 14.07
N ALA A 248 8.21 -7.71 13.08
CA ALA A 248 8.44 -8.02 11.68
C ALA A 248 9.43 -7.00 11.10
N ILE A 249 10.62 -7.47 10.72
CA ILE A 249 11.57 -6.63 9.99
C ILE A 249 11.09 -6.57 8.56
N TYR A 250 10.75 -5.38 8.09
CA TYR A 250 10.24 -5.21 6.75
C TYR A 250 11.29 -4.68 5.77
N ILE A 251 11.15 -5.11 4.51
CA ILE A 251 11.83 -4.53 3.35
C ILE A 251 10.74 -4.18 2.34
N GLU A 252 10.80 -3.01 1.73
CA GLU A 252 9.85 -2.59 0.69
C GLU A 252 10.05 -3.41 -0.60
N SER A 253 8.96 -3.82 -1.24
CA SER A 253 9.00 -4.60 -2.49
C SER A 253 9.17 -3.74 -3.75
N ASN A 254 9.37 -2.43 -3.60
CA ASN A 254 9.58 -1.50 -4.70
C ASN A 254 11.06 -1.18 -4.92
N TYR A 255 11.96 -1.81 -4.16
CA TYR A 255 13.38 -1.72 -4.40
C TYR A 255 13.77 -2.47 -5.67
N ASP A 256 14.86 -2.01 -6.30
CA ASP A 256 15.55 -2.83 -7.29
C ASP A 256 16.13 -4.08 -6.62
N PHE A 257 16.21 -5.19 -7.36
CA PHE A 257 16.68 -6.48 -6.84
C PHE A 257 18.05 -6.40 -6.14
N GLU A 258 19.00 -5.60 -6.63
CA GLU A 258 20.32 -5.49 -6.00
C GLU A 258 20.25 -4.75 -4.64
N GLU A 259 19.36 -3.77 -4.52
CA GLU A 259 19.12 -3.08 -3.25
C GLU A 259 18.40 -3.99 -2.25
N PHE A 260 17.39 -4.75 -2.71
CA PHE A 260 16.74 -5.78 -1.92
C PHE A 260 17.76 -6.79 -1.38
N LYS A 261 18.59 -7.35 -2.27
CA LYS A 261 19.65 -8.30 -1.92
C LYS A 261 20.61 -7.74 -0.89
N LYS A 262 21.08 -6.50 -1.08
CA LYS A 262 21.96 -5.82 -0.13
C LYS A 262 21.32 -5.72 1.25
N ASN A 263 20.02 -5.45 1.34
CA ASN A 263 19.30 -5.37 2.62
C ASN A 263 19.12 -6.75 3.28
N VAL A 264 18.79 -7.79 2.50
CA VAL A 264 18.76 -9.17 3.00
C VAL A 264 20.15 -9.63 3.48
N ASP A 265 21.21 -9.28 2.75
CA ASP A 265 22.59 -9.64 3.13
C ASP A 265 23.02 -8.95 4.44
N LYS A 266 22.58 -7.72 4.68
CA LYS A 266 22.81 -7.05 5.98
C LYS A 266 22.16 -7.83 7.12
N ILE A 267 20.95 -8.35 6.91
CA ILE A 267 20.22 -9.13 7.90
C ILE A 267 20.96 -10.44 8.21
N ILE A 268 21.37 -11.16 7.15
CA ILE A 268 22.12 -12.41 7.28
C ILE A 268 23.47 -12.18 7.99
N LYS A 269 24.22 -11.14 7.60
CA LYS A 269 25.51 -10.78 8.22
C LYS A 269 25.39 -10.38 9.69
N LYS A 270 24.23 -9.86 10.11
CA LYS A 270 23.94 -9.53 11.51
C LYS A 270 23.42 -10.73 12.32
N GLU A 271 23.37 -11.92 11.71
CA GLU A 271 22.92 -13.16 12.32
C GLU A 271 21.52 -13.02 12.95
N ILE A 272 20.66 -12.21 12.33
CA ILE A 272 19.28 -12.03 12.80
C ILE A 272 18.51 -13.32 12.55
N SER A 273 18.11 -13.99 13.63
CA SER A 273 17.29 -15.20 13.56
C SER A 273 15.83 -14.84 13.35
N PHE A 274 15.21 -15.42 12.32
CA PHE A 274 13.78 -15.31 12.07
C PHE A 274 13.02 -16.54 12.55
N THR A 275 11.92 -16.30 13.24
CA THR A 275 10.88 -17.30 13.51
C THR A 275 10.18 -17.68 12.21
N SER A 276 9.86 -18.97 12.05
CA SER A 276 9.11 -19.42 10.88
C SER A 276 7.69 -18.86 10.94
N ASN A 277 7.18 -18.40 9.79
CA ASN A 277 5.79 -17.93 9.69
C ASN A 277 4.75 -19.04 9.94
N SER A 278 5.14 -20.33 9.87
CA SER A 278 4.29 -21.48 10.20
C SER A 278 3.98 -21.59 11.69
N ASP A 279 4.86 -21.07 12.54
CA ASP A 279 4.75 -21.21 14.00
C ASP A 279 3.71 -20.21 14.55
N LEU A 280 3.33 -19.22 13.74
CA LEU A 280 2.26 -18.29 14.02
C LEU A 280 0.90 -18.91 13.63
N SER A 281 0.10 -19.27 14.64
CA SER A 281 -1.29 -19.67 14.40
C SER A 281 -2.15 -18.45 14.15
N SER A 282 -2.71 -18.33 12.94
CA SER A 282 -3.53 -17.20 12.54
C SER A 282 -4.80 -17.61 11.78
N TYR A 283 -5.78 -16.72 11.75
CA TYR A 283 -6.96 -16.88 10.91
C TYR A 283 -7.45 -15.56 10.34
N MET A 284 -8.20 -15.65 9.25
CA MET A 284 -9.03 -14.59 8.72
C MET A 284 -10.38 -15.17 8.29
N LYS A 285 -11.49 -14.53 8.69
CA LYS A 285 -12.83 -15.07 8.57
C LYS A 285 -13.86 -14.01 8.17
N PHE A 286 -14.55 -14.28 7.07
CA PHE A 286 -15.82 -13.68 6.67
C PHE A 286 -16.86 -14.80 6.50
N ASP A 287 -17.47 -14.91 5.32
CA ASP A 287 -18.29 -16.06 4.94
C ASP A 287 -17.44 -17.32 4.84
N ASN A 288 -16.24 -17.18 4.26
CA ASN A 288 -15.20 -18.20 4.22
C ASN A 288 -14.12 -17.92 5.27
N GLU A 289 -13.37 -18.95 5.63
CA GLU A 289 -12.32 -18.89 6.64
C GLU A 289 -10.99 -19.43 6.08
N VAL A 290 -9.92 -18.66 6.28
CA VAL A 290 -8.53 -19.11 6.10
C VAL A 290 -7.90 -19.26 7.48
N LYS A 291 -7.26 -20.40 7.74
CA LYS A 291 -6.44 -20.65 8.93
C LYS A 291 -5.02 -21.00 8.52
N SER A 292 -4.02 -20.54 9.25
CA SER A 292 -2.62 -20.94 9.11
C SER A 292 -2.06 -21.37 10.45
N ASN A 293 -1.30 -22.46 10.47
CA ASN A 293 -0.55 -22.93 11.63
C ASN A 293 0.60 -23.85 11.17
N VAL A 294 1.22 -24.55 12.13
CA VAL A 294 2.35 -25.47 11.87
C VAL A 294 2.01 -26.59 10.89
N ASN A 295 0.73 -27.01 10.82
CA ASN A 295 0.26 -28.05 9.91
C ASN A 295 -0.03 -27.53 8.49
N GLY A 296 0.07 -26.21 8.28
CA GLY A 296 -0.11 -25.57 6.99
C GLY A 296 -1.25 -24.56 6.94
N VAL A 297 -1.75 -24.32 5.73
CA VAL A 297 -2.85 -23.39 5.43
C VAL A 297 -4.11 -24.17 5.11
N PHE A 298 -5.24 -23.74 5.68
CA PHE A 298 -6.54 -24.37 5.53
C PHE A 298 -7.56 -23.34 5.06
N PHE A 299 -8.34 -23.69 4.04
CA PHE A 299 -9.47 -22.89 3.56
C PHE A 299 -10.75 -23.68 3.82
N ASN A 300 -11.66 -23.13 4.64
CA ASN A 300 -12.87 -23.82 5.09
C ASN A 300 -12.59 -25.25 5.60
N ASN A 301 -11.58 -25.38 6.46
CA ASN A 301 -11.06 -26.64 7.03
C ASN A 301 -10.45 -27.64 6.04
N LYS A 302 -10.33 -27.30 4.75
CA LYS A 302 -9.60 -28.12 3.76
C LYS A 302 -8.15 -27.65 3.69
N ASN A 303 -7.20 -28.59 3.74
CA ASN A 303 -5.79 -28.25 3.58
C ASN A 303 -5.54 -27.74 2.15
N VAL A 304 -5.06 -26.50 2.05
CA VAL A 304 -4.71 -25.81 0.80
C VAL A 304 -3.25 -25.38 0.80
N THR A 305 -2.43 -25.97 1.68
CA THR A 305 -0.99 -25.72 1.74
C THR A 305 -0.36 -26.03 0.38
N PRO A 306 0.24 -25.06 -0.31
CA PRO A 306 0.78 -25.32 -1.63
C PRO A 306 1.95 -26.30 -1.54
N GLN A 307 1.81 -27.47 -2.18
CA GLN A 307 2.89 -28.45 -2.30
C GLN A 307 3.84 -28.13 -3.46
N ARG A 308 3.33 -27.37 -4.43
CA ARG A 308 4.06 -26.86 -5.59
C ARG A 308 3.45 -25.56 -6.06
N PHE A 309 4.18 -24.85 -6.92
CA PHE A 309 3.65 -23.70 -7.63
C PHE A 309 2.54 -24.12 -8.61
N ILE A 310 1.51 -23.27 -8.71
CA ILE A 310 0.37 -23.38 -9.64
C ILE A 310 0.36 -22.11 -10.49
N SER A 311 0.65 -22.27 -11.78
CA SER A 311 0.65 -21.15 -12.74
C SER A 311 -0.75 -20.64 -13.03
N GLU A 312 -0.85 -19.50 -13.70
CA GLU A 312 -2.13 -18.95 -14.15
C GLU A 312 -2.86 -19.89 -15.13
N ASP A 313 -2.14 -20.54 -16.05
CA ASP A 313 -2.74 -21.46 -17.02
C ASP A 313 -3.32 -22.71 -16.35
N GLU A 314 -2.61 -23.26 -15.35
CA GLU A 314 -3.11 -24.38 -14.56
C GLU A 314 -4.32 -23.97 -13.70
N TYR A 315 -4.25 -22.79 -13.07
CA TYR A 315 -5.36 -22.22 -12.31
C TYR A 315 -6.62 -22.13 -13.19
N LYS A 316 -6.53 -21.52 -14.38
CA LYS A 316 -7.67 -21.39 -15.31
C LYS A 316 -8.23 -22.74 -15.74
N SER A 317 -7.34 -23.68 -16.08
CA SER A 317 -7.74 -25.04 -16.50
C SER A 317 -8.61 -25.76 -15.47
N ALA A 318 -8.41 -25.49 -14.18
CA ALA A 318 -9.20 -26.08 -13.09
C ALA A 318 -10.64 -25.54 -12.99
N PHE A 319 -10.92 -24.36 -13.55
CA PHE A 319 -12.27 -23.80 -13.65
C PHE A 319 -12.91 -24.07 -15.02
N ASP A 320 -12.10 -24.19 -16.06
CA ASP A 320 -12.56 -24.41 -17.44
C ASP A 320 -13.03 -25.84 -17.72
N THR A 321 -12.65 -26.83 -16.88
CA THR A 321 -13.08 -28.23 -17.05
C THR A 321 -14.61 -28.42 -16.93
N ASN A 322 -15.33 -27.43 -16.39
CA ASN A 322 -16.80 -27.41 -16.30
C ASN A 322 -17.49 -26.51 -17.35
N ASN A 323 -16.74 -25.83 -18.23
CA ASN A 323 -17.28 -24.91 -19.23
C ASN A 323 -16.72 -25.21 -20.64
N ASN A 324 -16.88 -26.45 -21.11
CA ASN A 324 -16.93 -26.66 -22.55
C ASN A 324 -18.13 -25.86 -23.08
N ASN A 325 -17.87 -24.82 -23.88
CA ASN A 325 -18.81 -23.88 -24.55
C ASN A 325 -18.90 -22.45 -23.99
N ARG A 326 -17.78 -21.83 -23.62
CA ARG A 326 -17.66 -20.38 -23.79
C ARG A 326 -16.45 -20.09 -24.65
N GLU A 327 -16.68 -20.03 -25.96
CA GLU A 327 -15.85 -19.23 -26.84
C GLU A 327 -15.59 -17.89 -26.15
N GLU A 328 -14.31 -17.54 -26.02
CA GLU A 328 -13.89 -16.24 -25.56
C GLU A 328 -14.46 -15.17 -26.50
N ASN A 329 -15.68 -14.70 -26.24
CA ASN A 329 -16.07 -13.35 -26.61
C ASN A 329 -15.30 -12.42 -25.68
N GLN A 330 -14.01 -12.27 -25.99
CA GLN A 330 -13.32 -11.03 -25.68
C GLN A 330 -14.09 -9.94 -26.40
N ASP A 331 -15.05 -9.31 -25.71
CA ASP A 331 -15.39 -7.92 -25.98
C ASP A 331 -14.14 -7.11 -25.69
N LYS A 332 -13.17 -7.17 -26.61
CA LYS A 332 -12.25 -6.09 -26.85
C LYS A 332 -13.18 -4.94 -27.16
N ALA A 333 -13.44 -4.08 -26.17
CA ALA A 333 -14.00 -2.78 -26.44
C ALA A 333 -13.13 -2.21 -27.57
N ASP A 334 -13.70 -2.12 -28.76
CA ASP A 334 -12.98 -1.74 -29.96
C ASP A 334 -12.64 -0.27 -29.84
N LEU A 335 -11.51 0.02 -29.19
CA LEU A 335 -11.00 1.36 -28.96
C LEU A 335 -10.59 2.02 -30.28
N THR A 336 -10.66 1.32 -31.42
CA THR A 336 -10.41 1.88 -32.75
C THR A 336 -11.37 3.03 -33.06
N ALA A 337 -12.62 2.96 -32.58
CA ALA A 337 -13.59 4.06 -32.73
C ALA A 337 -13.22 5.28 -31.85
N SER A 338 -12.86 5.07 -30.58
CA SER A 338 -12.41 6.15 -29.68
C SER A 338 -11.08 6.77 -30.13
N ASN A 339 -10.15 5.97 -30.63
CA ASN A 339 -8.85 6.44 -31.14
C ASN A 339 -9.03 7.27 -32.42
N LYS A 340 -9.95 6.90 -33.32
CA LYS A 340 -10.30 7.72 -34.49
C LYS A 340 -10.89 9.08 -34.12
N VAL A 341 -11.71 9.15 -33.06
CA VAL A 341 -12.25 10.44 -32.58
C VAL A 341 -11.13 11.32 -32.01
N LEU A 342 -10.19 10.74 -31.26
CA LEU A 342 -9.03 11.48 -30.72
C LEU A 342 -8.10 11.98 -31.83
N GLU A 343 -7.88 11.16 -32.86
CA GLU A 343 -7.09 11.51 -34.05
C GLU A 343 -7.73 12.66 -34.84
N ILE A 344 -9.05 12.61 -35.07
CA ILE A 344 -9.79 13.69 -35.74
C ILE A 344 -9.72 14.99 -34.92
N LEU A 345 -9.90 14.92 -33.59
CA LEU A 345 -9.80 16.08 -32.71
C LEU A 345 -8.40 16.72 -32.75
N SER A 346 -7.35 15.89 -32.76
CA SER A 346 -5.97 16.35 -32.91
C SER A 346 -5.76 17.07 -34.25
N LEU A 347 -6.23 16.47 -35.35
CA LEU A 347 -6.11 17.04 -36.70
C LEU A 347 -6.83 18.39 -36.82
N VAL A 348 -8.05 18.49 -36.28
CA VAL A 348 -8.84 19.73 -36.26
C VAL A 348 -8.14 20.81 -35.45
N SER A 349 -7.61 20.48 -34.27
CA SER A 349 -6.83 21.42 -33.46
C SER A 349 -5.61 21.96 -34.22
N LEU A 350 -4.92 21.08 -34.97
CA LEU A 350 -3.73 21.44 -35.74
C LEU A 350 -4.08 22.37 -36.91
N ILE A 351 -5.20 22.12 -37.60
CA ILE A 351 -5.72 22.98 -38.67
C ILE A 351 -6.09 24.36 -38.12
N ILE A 352 -6.78 24.43 -36.98
CA ILE A 352 -7.13 25.71 -36.33
C ILE A 352 -5.87 26.50 -36.00
N PHE A 353 -4.84 25.84 -35.49
CA PHE A 353 -3.55 26.48 -35.18
C PHE A 353 -2.88 27.03 -36.44
N LEU A 354 -2.92 26.28 -37.55
CA LEU A 354 -2.36 26.69 -38.84
C LEU A 354 -3.10 27.89 -39.43
N VAL A 355 -4.43 27.91 -39.34
CA VAL A 355 -5.26 29.06 -39.74
C VAL A 355 -4.93 30.29 -38.91
N MET A 356 -4.77 30.13 -37.58
CA MET A 356 -4.35 31.22 -36.71
C MET A 356 -2.96 31.76 -37.07
N LEU A 357 -1.99 30.90 -37.41
CA LEU A 357 -0.67 31.32 -37.86
C LEU A 357 -0.73 32.08 -39.21
N ILE A 358 -1.54 31.62 -40.15
CA ILE A 358 -1.72 32.30 -41.45
C ILE A 358 -2.39 33.67 -41.25
N LEU A 359 -3.44 33.75 -40.43
CA LEU A 359 -4.10 35.00 -40.10
C LEU A 359 -3.16 35.95 -39.36
N SER A 360 -2.37 35.45 -38.41
CA SER A 360 -1.34 36.22 -37.71
C SER A 360 -0.31 36.78 -38.69
N LYS A 361 0.22 35.94 -39.58
CA LYS A 361 1.17 36.34 -40.62
C LYS A 361 0.57 37.37 -41.58
N ASN A 362 -0.70 37.23 -41.97
CA ASN A 362 -1.38 38.20 -42.85
C ASN A 362 -1.65 39.53 -42.15
N ILE A 363 -1.98 39.52 -40.86
CA ILE A 363 -2.13 40.73 -40.04
C ILE A 363 -0.78 41.45 -39.89
N GLU A 364 0.31 40.71 -39.66
CA GLU A 364 1.67 41.26 -39.63
C GLU A 364 2.08 41.83 -40.98
N ARG A 365 1.83 41.12 -42.09
CA ARG A 365 2.18 41.59 -43.43
C ARG A 365 1.44 42.88 -43.80
N LYS A 366 0.15 43.00 -43.46
CA LYS A 366 -0.65 44.23 -43.63
C LYS A 366 -0.23 45.38 -42.70
N ARG A 367 0.51 45.08 -41.63
CA ARG A 367 0.99 46.08 -40.66
C ARG A 367 2.37 46.64 -41.02
N PHE A 368 3.21 45.88 -41.73
CA PHE A 368 4.57 46.28 -42.11
C PHE A 368 4.74 46.67 -43.58
N PHE A 369 3.86 46.22 -44.48
CA PHE A 369 3.83 46.71 -45.86
C PHE A 369 2.56 47.53 -46.05
N LYS A 370 2.71 48.85 -45.91
CA LYS A 370 1.72 49.85 -46.31
C LYS A 370 2.24 50.57 -47.53
#